data_AF-A0A947V3Y0-F1
#
_entry.id   AF-A0A947V3Y0-F1
#
_cell.length_a   1.000
_cell.length_b   1.000
_cell.length_c   1.000
_cell.angle_alpha   90.00
_cell.angle_beta   90.00
_cell.angle_gamma   90.00
#
_symmetry.space_group_name_H-M   'P 1'
#
loop_
_entity.id
_entity.type
_entity.pdbx_description
1 polymer ?
#
loop_
_entity_poly.entity_id
_entity_poly.type
_entity_poly.pdbx_seq_one_letter_code
_entity_poly.pdbx_strand_id
1 'polypeptide(L)'
;MRPLLAVLFLVGRIFSPAYSLVMLVRAYLYRNDIFLKSQRLPVPVISIGNLTLGGTGKTPMVRYVARLLLDRGVRPAIVSRGYGGKAAGRINIVADRTKTLLPPEMAGDEPFMLAEALLF
;
A
#
# COMPACT_ATOMS: atom_id res chain seq x y z
N MET A 1 -8.19 15.17 -26.99
CA MET A 1 -7.94 14.42 -25.73
C MET A 1 -9.14 13.61 -25.22
N ARG A 2 -10.35 14.19 -25.13
CA ARG A 2 -11.57 13.48 -24.69
C ARG A 2 -12.02 12.25 -25.54
N PRO A 3 -11.95 12.26 -26.89
CA PRO A 3 -12.41 11.10 -27.67
C PRO A 3 -11.47 9.88 -27.55
N LEU A 4 -10.16 10.10 -27.43
CA LEU A 4 -9.17 9.03 -27.23
C LEU A 4 -9.39 8.30 -25.90
N LEU A 5 -9.66 9.04 -24.82
CA LEU A 5 -9.97 8.45 -23.52
C LEU A 5 -11.27 7.63 -23.54
N ALA A 6 -12.28 8.07 -24.29
CA ALA A 6 -13.54 7.34 -24.45
C ALA A 6 -13.34 6.01 -25.20
N VAL A 7 -12.52 6.02 -26.27
CA VAL A 7 -12.16 4.80 -27.01
C VAL A 7 -11.37 3.82 -26.12
N LEU A 8 -10.37 4.32 -25.38
CA LEU A 8 -9.61 3.50 -24.42
C LEU A 8 -10.50 2.92 -23.31
N PHE A 9 -11.47 3.69 -22.82
CA PHE A 9 -12.43 3.23 -21.83
C PHE A 9 -13.33 2.11 -22.38
N LEU A 10 -13.85 2.26 -23.60
CA LEU A 10 -14.73 1.28 -24.22
C LEU A 10 -13.98 -0.03 -24.51
N VAL A 11 -12.76 0.06 -25.05
CA VAL A 11 -11.89 -1.10 -25.29
C VAL A 11 -11.49 -1.75 -23.98
N GLY A 12 -11.08 -0.97 -22.97
CA GLY A 12 -10.71 -1.46 -21.65
C GLY A 12 -11.85 -2.19 -20.93
N ARG A 13 -13.10 -1.77 -21.16
CA ARG A 13 -14.29 -2.39 -20.54
C ARG A 13 -14.48 -3.84 -20.95
N ILE A 14 -14.06 -4.25 -22.15
CA ILE A 14 -14.13 -5.65 -22.60
C ILE A 14 -13.24 -6.55 -21.74
N PHE A 15 -12.12 -6.03 -21.23
CA PHE A 15 -11.22 -6.75 -20.33
C PHE A 15 -11.70 -6.78 -18.88
N SER A 16 -12.66 -5.93 -18.50
CA SER A 16 -13.13 -5.81 -17.13
C SER A 16 -13.75 -7.11 -16.58
N PRO A 17 -14.68 -7.81 -17.28
CA PRO A 17 -15.25 -9.05 -16.77
C PRO A 17 -14.19 -10.15 -16.55
N ALA A 18 -13.23 -10.26 -17.46
CA ALA A 18 -12.13 -11.21 -17.35
C ALA A 18 -11.27 -10.90 -16.11
N TYR A 19 -10.88 -9.63 -15.92
CA TYR A 19 -10.16 -9.21 -14.73
C TYR A 19 -10.95 -9.45 -13.43
N SER A 20 -12.25 -9.14 -13.44
CA SER A 20 -13.15 -9.38 -12.31
C SER A 20 -13.23 -10.87 -11.95
N LEU A 21 -13.37 -11.75 -12.95
CA LEU A 21 -13.38 -13.21 -12.74
C LEU A 21 -12.06 -13.68 -12.09
N VAL A 22 -10.92 -13.22 -12.61
CA VAL A 22 -9.60 -13.56 -12.05
C VAL A 22 -9.49 -13.10 -10.58
N MET A 23 -9.97 -11.88 -10.26
CA MET A 23 -9.96 -11.38 -8.88
C MET A 23 -10.93 -12.14 -7.96
N LEU A 24 -12.09 -12.56 -8.45
CA LEU A 24 -13.03 -13.39 -7.69
C LEU A 24 -12.44 -14.77 -7.39
N VAL A 25 -11.84 -15.43 -8.38
CA VAL A 25 -11.15 -16.71 -8.19
C VAL A 25 -10.01 -16.54 -7.18
N ARG A 26 -9.18 -15.51 -7.33
CA ARG A 26 -8.11 -15.22 -6.36
C ARG A 26 -8.65 -15.03 -4.94
N ALA A 27 -9.73 -14.27 -4.77
CA ALA A 27 -10.35 -14.05 -3.47
C ALA A 27 -10.93 -15.36 -2.87
N TYR A 28 -11.54 -16.20 -3.69
CA TYR A 28 -12.03 -17.52 -3.29
C TYR A 28 -10.90 -18.44 -2.81
N LEU A 29 -9.77 -18.47 -3.54
CA LEU A 29 -8.60 -19.27 -3.17
C LEU A 29 -8.01 -18.84 -1.81
N TYR A 30 -7.85 -17.52 -1.57
CA TYR A 30 -7.39 -17.03 -0.26
C TYR A 30 -8.37 -17.30 0.87
N ARG A 31 -9.69 -17.18 0.63
CA ARG A 31 -10.71 -17.34 1.68
C ARG A 31 -10.78 -18.78 2.19
N ASN A 32 -10.54 -19.75 1.32
CA ASN A 32 -10.60 -21.17 1.64
C ASN A 32 -9.21 -21.78 1.88
N ASP A 33 -8.15 -20.97 1.91
CA ASP A 33 -6.75 -21.40 2.00
C ASP A 33 -6.35 -22.48 0.96
N ILE A 34 -7.00 -22.45 -0.22
CA ILE A 34 -6.77 -23.37 -1.32
C ILE A 34 -5.61 -22.83 -2.15
N PHE A 35 -4.44 -23.48 -2.11
CA PHE A 35 -3.17 -23.09 -2.74
C PHE A 35 -2.55 -21.76 -2.28
N LEU A 36 -3.34 -20.77 -1.89
CA LEU A 36 -2.90 -19.47 -1.39
C LEU A 36 -3.19 -19.39 0.11
N LYS A 37 -2.14 -19.27 0.92
CA LYS A 37 -2.26 -19.21 2.39
C LYS A 37 -2.09 -17.80 2.91
N SER A 38 -2.93 -17.44 3.87
CA SER A 38 -2.77 -16.21 4.66
C SER A 38 -1.76 -16.43 5.79
N GLN A 39 -0.79 -15.53 5.93
CA GLN A 39 0.17 -15.59 7.04
C GLN A 39 -0.34 -14.73 8.21
N ARG A 40 -0.27 -15.27 9.43
CA ARG A 40 -0.56 -14.53 10.66
C ARG A 40 0.75 -14.13 11.33
N LEU A 41 0.88 -12.85 11.64
CA LEU A 41 1.99 -12.32 12.43
C LEU A 41 1.68 -12.44 13.93
N PRO A 42 2.69 -12.56 14.80
CA PRO A 42 2.50 -12.62 16.26
C PRO A 42 2.12 -11.26 16.87
N VAL A 43 1.96 -10.22 16.05
CA VAL A 43 1.58 -8.86 16.44
C VAL A 43 0.28 -8.44 15.75
N PRO A 44 -0.51 -7.52 16.33
CA PRO A 44 -1.67 -6.96 15.66
C PRO A 44 -1.29 -6.27 14.34
N VAL A 45 -2.09 -6.48 13.29
CA VAL A 45 -1.87 -5.90 11.95
C VAL A 45 -3.10 -5.10 11.53
N ILE A 46 -2.90 -3.85 11.14
CA ILE A 46 -3.94 -2.99 10.57
C ILE A 46 -3.63 -2.81 9.08
N SER A 47 -4.55 -3.25 8.22
CA SER A 47 -4.44 -3.05 6.77
C SER A 47 -5.22 -1.81 6.35
N ILE A 48 -4.54 -0.85 5.71
CA ILE A 48 -5.15 0.37 5.16
C ILE A 48 -5.00 0.32 3.65
N GLY A 49 -6.14 0.20 2.95
CA GLY A 49 -6.21 0.04 1.51
C GLY A 49 -7.44 0.75 0.92
N ASN A 50 -7.57 0.69 -0.40
CA ASN A 50 -8.72 1.25 -1.10
C ASN A 50 -9.10 0.37 -2.31
N LEU A 51 -10.36 0.43 -2.73
CA LEU A 51 -10.92 -0.35 -3.83
C LEU A 51 -10.71 0.30 -5.21
N THR A 52 -10.43 1.60 -5.24
CA THR A 52 -10.22 2.36 -6.49
C THR A 52 -8.76 2.77 -6.68
N LEU A 53 -8.34 2.88 -7.94
CA LEU A 53 -7.05 3.45 -8.34
C LEU A 53 -7.12 4.97 -8.23
N GLY A 54 -6.09 5.60 -7.68
CA GLY A 54 -5.99 7.07 -7.53
C GLY A 54 -5.80 7.56 -6.09
N GLY A 55 -5.71 8.89 -5.95
CA GLY A 55 -5.51 9.64 -4.70
C GLY A 55 -6.71 9.52 -3.76
N THR A 56 -6.72 8.43 -3.00
CA THR A 56 -7.91 7.93 -2.28
C THR A 56 -7.79 8.10 -0.77
N GLY A 57 -6.96 9.06 -0.34
CA GLY A 57 -6.77 9.37 1.07
C GLY A 57 -6.04 8.30 1.89
N LYS A 58 -5.51 7.23 1.25
CA LYS A 58 -4.77 6.15 1.94
C LYS A 58 -3.62 6.71 2.77
N THR A 59 -2.76 7.52 2.19
CA THR A 59 -1.58 8.07 2.87
C THR A 59 -1.94 8.98 4.06
N PRO A 60 -2.90 9.93 3.95
CA PRO A 60 -3.44 10.65 5.12
C PRO A 60 -4.02 9.73 6.20
N MET A 61 -4.76 8.68 5.83
CA MET A 61 -5.33 7.73 6.78
C MET A 61 -4.26 6.92 7.52
N VAL A 62 -3.21 6.47 6.81
CA VAL A 62 -2.05 5.80 7.41
C VAL A 62 -1.39 6.72 8.44
N ARG A 63 -1.13 7.99 8.08
CA ARG A 63 -0.56 8.97 9.00
C ARG A 63 -1.43 9.18 10.24
N TYR A 64 -2.74 9.32 10.06
CA TYR A 64 -3.69 9.52 11.16
C TYR A 64 -3.67 8.34 12.14
N VAL A 65 -3.79 7.10 11.64
CA VAL A 65 -3.77 5.90 12.48
C VAL A 65 -2.42 5.73 13.17
N ALA A 66 -1.31 5.98 12.47
CA ALA A 66 0.02 5.90 13.06
C ALA A 66 0.19 6.91 14.21
N ARG A 67 -0.22 8.17 14.00
CA ARG A 67 -0.20 9.21 15.05
C ARG A 67 -1.06 8.81 16.25
N LEU A 68 -2.29 8.34 16.00
CA LEU A 68 -3.23 7.92 17.03
C LEU A 68 -2.69 6.79 17.92
N LEU A 69 -1.89 5.89 17.34
CA LEU A 69 -1.21 4.80 18.06
C LEU A 69 0.00 5.31 18.85
N LEU A 70 0.81 6.20 18.24
CA LEU A 70 1.93 6.85 18.92
C LEU A 70 1.47 7.66 20.14
N ASP A 71 0.39 8.42 20.01
CA ASP A 71 -0.22 9.21 21.09
C ASP A 71 -0.73 8.33 22.24
N ARG A 72 -1.01 7.05 21.97
CA ARG A 72 -1.35 6.02 22.98
C ARG A 72 -0.13 5.26 23.53
N GLY A 73 1.08 5.66 23.19
CA GLY A 73 2.33 5.01 23.61
C GLY A 73 2.63 3.70 22.88
N VAL A 74 1.89 3.37 21.82
CA VAL A 74 2.16 2.21 20.96
C VAL A 74 3.28 2.54 19.98
N ARG A 75 4.07 1.54 19.59
CA ARG A 75 5.16 1.68 18.61
C ARG A 75 4.77 1.00 17.29
N PRO A 76 4.00 1.65 16.41
CA PRO A 76 3.61 1.07 15.13
C PRO A 76 4.81 0.99 14.18
N ALA A 77 4.82 -0.06 13.35
CA ALA A 77 5.67 -0.14 12.17
C ALA A 77 4.78 -0.06 10.92
N ILE A 78 5.12 0.82 9.99
CA ILE A 78 4.41 0.98 8.72
C ILE A 78 5.13 0.14 7.66
N VAL A 79 4.40 -0.77 7.02
CA VAL A 79 4.91 -1.56 5.89
C VAL A 79 4.30 -1.01 4.62
N SER A 80 5.15 -0.52 3.71
CA SER A 80 4.77 -0.04 2.39
C SER A 80 5.44 -0.88 1.30
N ARG A 81 4.85 -0.89 0.10
CA ARG A 81 5.40 -1.59 -1.08
C ARG A 81 6.67 -0.93 -1.61
N GLY A 82 6.93 0.35 -1.31
CA GLY A 82 8.07 1.08 -1.87
C GLY A 82 7.87 1.45 -3.35
N TYR A 83 6.63 1.73 -3.77
CA TYR A 83 6.34 2.08 -5.17
C TYR A 83 7.11 3.33 -5.58
N GLY A 84 7.79 3.28 -6.73
CA GLY A 84 8.63 4.37 -7.23
C GLY A 84 10.04 4.46 -6.62
N GLY A 85 10.33 3.70 -5.55
CA GLY A 85 11.67 3.63 -4.96
C GLY A 85 12.63 2.74 -5.75
N LYS A 86 13.91 3.08 -5.73
CA LYS A 86 14.99 2.31 -6.40
C LYS A 86 15.68 1.29 -5.50
N ALA A 87 15.32 1.21 -4.23
CA ALA A 87 15.97 0.29 -3.31
C ALA A 87 15.73 -1.18 -3.72
N ALA A 88 16.81 -1.91 -4.00
CA ALA A 88 16.77 -3.29 -4.49
C ALA A 88 16.74 -4.35 -3.37
N GLY A 89 16.78 -3.93 -2.10
CA GLY A 89 16.72 -4.84 -0.97
C GLY A 89 15.36 -5.53 -0.86
N ARG A 90 15.35 -6.80 -0.44
CA ARG A 90 14.11 -7.54 -0.12
C ARG A 90 13.31 -6.85 1.00
N ILE A 91 14.01 -6.21 1.93
CA ILE A 91 13.44 -5.36 2.99
C ILE A 91 14.26 -4.09 3.03
N ASN A 92 13.59 -2.94 2.95
CA ASN A 92 14.23 -1.62 2.99
C ASN A 92 13.68 -0.85 4.19
N ILE A 93 14.56 -0.47 5.11
CA ILE A 93 14.19 0.33 6.29
C ILE A 93 14.33 1.79 5.89
N VAL A 94 13.20 2.47 5.68
CA VAL A 94 13.18 3.87 5.22
C VAL A 94 13.53 4.84 6.33
N ALA A 95 13.03 4.60 7.54
CA ALA A 95 13.29 5.41 8.71
C ALA A 95 13.19 4.56 9.98
N ASP A 96 13.88 5.00 11.02
CA ASP A 96 13.63 4.56 12.39
C ASP A 96 12.81 5.64 13.13
N ARG A 97 12.79 5.63 14.47
CA ARG A 97 12.05 6.62 15.26
C ARG A 97 12.75 7.97 15.38
N THR A 98 14.02 8.06 15.04
CA THR A 98 14.85 9.25 15.27
C THR A 98 15.29 9.91 13.98
N LYS A 99 15.41 9.16 12.89
CA LYS A 99 15.84 9.70 11.61
C LYS A 99 15.38 8.87 10.41
N THR A 100 15.33 9.55 9.28
CA THR A 100 15.24 8.92 7.97
C THR A 100 16.58 8.27 7.61
N LEU A 101 16.53 7.03 7.11
CA LEU A 101 17.69 6.20 6.78
C LEU A 101 17.92 6.07 5.27
N LEU A 102 16.88 6.26 4.45
CA LEU A 102 16.95 6.20 3.00
C LEU A 102 16.52 7.53 2.37
N PRO A 103 17.24 8.01 1.35
CA PRO A 103 16.82 9.21 0.62
C PRO A 103 15.55 8.93 -0.22
N PRO A 104 14.79 9.97 -0.63
CA PRO A 104 13.51 9.83 -1.33
C PRO A 104 13.59 8.93 -2.57
N GLU A 105 14.67 9.03 -3.34
CA GLU A 105 14.84 8.28 -4.59
C GLU A 105 14.97 6.77 -4.34
N MET A 106 15.43 6.39 -3.16
CA MET A 106 15.59 4.99 -2.74
C MET A 106 14.34 4.49 -2.03
N ALA A 107 13.76 5.30 -1.15
CA ALA A 107 12.57 4.96 -0.36
C ALA A 107 11.27 4.94 -1.19
N GLY A 108 11.20 5.78 -2.22
CA GLY A 108 9.96 6.14 -2.90
C GLY A 108 9.22 7.26 -2.16
N ASP A 109 8.38 7.99 -2.90
CA ASP A 109 7.75 9.23 -2.41
C ASP A 109 6.83 8.99 -1.20
N GLU A 110 5.98 7.97 -1.25
CA GLU A 110 5.01 7.70 -0.17
C GLU A 110 5.68 7.23 1.13
N PRO A 111 6.60 6.24 1.13
CA PRO A 111 7.32 5.86 2.34
C PRO A 111 8.15 6.98 2.94
N PHE A 112 8.84 7.77 2.10
CA PHE A 112 9.64 8.90 2.57
C PHE A 112 8.76 9.99 3.21
N MET A 113 7.67 10.36 2.55
CA MET A 113 6.72 11.35 3.09
C MET A 113 6.11 10.91 4.42
N LEU A 114 5.78 9.62 4.57
CA LEU A 114 5.27 9.08 5.83
C LEU A 114 6.32 9.09 6.94
N ALA A 115 7.58 8.79 6.61
CA ALA A 115 8.69 8.88 7.55
C ALA A 115 8.84 10.32 8.08
N GLU A 116 9.01 11.30 7.18
CA GLU A 116 9.14 12.72 7.55
C GLU A 116 7.92 13.24 8.34
N ALA A 117 6.72 12.77 8.01
CA ALA A 117 5.49 13.19 8.68
C ALA A 117 5.31 12.61 10.10
N LEU A 118 6.11 11.62 10.49
CA LEU A 118 5.98 10.90 11.77
C LEU A 118 7.24 10.99 12.63
N LEU A 119 8.37 11.44 12.07
CA LEU A 119 9.58 11.78 12.80
C LEU A 119 9.37 13.12 13.53
N PHE A 120 9.12 13.05 14.84
CA PHE A 120 9.12 14.19 15.76
C PHE A 120 9.75 13.76 17.08
#